data_AF-A0A529LP14-F1
#
_entry.id   AF-A0A529LP14-F1
#
_cell.length_a   1.000
_cell.length_b   1.000
_cell.length_c   1.000
_cell.angle_alpha   90.00
_cell.angle_beta   90.00
_cell.angle_gamma   90.00
#
_symmetry.space_group_name_H-M   'P 1'
#
loop_
_entity.id
_entity.type
_entity.pdbx_description
1 polymer ?
#
loop_
_entity_poly.entity_id
_entity_poly.type
_entity_poly.pdbx_seq_one_letter_code
_entity_poly.pdbx_strand_id
1 'polypeptide(L)'
;RGLVLIDPPFEEAGEFERLVDGLIRAHKRWPGGIYALWYPIKDRKAIIAFRKALKQSGIPKLLDIEFEIRPASSEPSLDGSGLLVVNPPFTLEGELRTLLPALHRLLAVGRPAHWSLEWLAGEQA
;
A
#
# COMPACT_ATOMS: atom_id res chain seq x y z
N ARG A 1 12.45 -17.83 5.02
CA ARG A 1 11.49 -17.48 3.95
C ARG A 1 10.12 -17.39 4.58
N GLY A 2 9.28 -16.45 4.17
CA GLY A 2 7.94 -16.27 4.72
C GLY A 2 7.34 -14.94 4.32
N LEU A 3 6.09 -14.75 4.71
CA LEU A 3 5.29 -13.55 4.50
C LEU A 3 4.82 -13.04 5.85
N VAL A 4 4.88 -11.73 6.06
CA VAL A 4 4.21 -11.04 7.17
C VAL A 4 3.09 -10.20 6.57
N LEU A 5 1.85 -10.49 6.96
CA LEU A 5 0.70 -9.64 6.66
C LEU A 5 0.47 -8.72 7.87
N ILE A 6 0.34 -7.42 7.62
CA ILE A 6 0.06 -6.40 8.64
C ILE A 6 -1.20 -5.67 8.19
N ASP A 7 -2.29 -5.88 8.93
CA ASP A 7 -3.63 -5.39 8.61
C ASP A 7 -4.29 -4.82 9.87
N PRO A 8 -3.90 -3.62 10.31
CA PRO A 8 -4.49 -2.98 11.48
C PRO A 8 -5.84 -2.33 11.12
N PRO A 9 -6.68 -2.01 12.12
CA PRO A 9 -8.03 -1.49 11.85
C PRO A 9 -8.09 -0.01 11.42
N PHE A 10 -7.07 0.81 11.71
CA PHE A 10 -7.07 2.27 11.43
C PHE A 10 -8.25 3.01 12.09
N GLU A 11 -8.37 2.82 13.40
CA GLU A 11 -9.35 3.43 14.32
C GLU A 11 -8.71 4.47 15.26
N GLU A 12 -7.39 4.43 15.45
CA GLU A 12 -6.64 5.31 16.31
C GLU A 12 -5.72 6.25 15.51
N ALA A 13 -5.48 7.44 16.09
CA ALA A 13 -4.48 8.35 15.53
C ALA A 13 -3.07 7.73 15.60
N GLY A 14 -2.25 8.05 14.61
CA GLY A 14 -0.85 7.63 14.60
C GLY A 14 -0.61 6.20 14.05
N GLU A 15 -1.63 5.51 13.54
CA GLU A 15 -1.48 4.13 13.06
C GLU A 15 -0.56 4.01 11.83
N PHE A 16 -0.59 4.99 10.92
CA PHE A 16 0.33 5.01 9.77
C PHE A 16 1.79 5.14 10.21
N GLU A 17 2.08 6.01 11.19
CA GLU A 17 3.41 6.20 11.75
C GLU A 17 3.89 4.92 12.45
N ARG A 18 3.02 4.32 13.28
CA ARG A 18 3.32 3.04 13.94
C ARG A 18 3.59 1.92 12.93
N LEU A 19 2.86 1.90 11.82
CA LEU A 19 3.02 0.93 10.75
C LEU A 19 4.38 1.08 10.05
N VAL A 20 4.80 2.30 9.72
CA VAL A 20 6.13 2.60 9.15
C VAL A 20 7.24 2.21 10.13
N ASP A 21 7.14 2.64 11.38
CA ASP A 21 8.14 2.35 12.41
C ASP A 21 8.27 0.84 12.69
N GLY A 22 7.14 0.15 12.73
CA GLY A 22 7.07 -1.30 12.86
C GLY A 22 7.75 -2.00 11.70
N LEU A 23 7.48 -1.56 10.47
CA LEU A 23 8.11 -2.10 9.27
C LEU A 23 9.63 -1.87 9.28
N ILE A 24 10.12 -0.68 9.63
CA ILE A 24 11.56 -0.39 9.70
C ILE A 24 12.27 -1.34 10.67
N ARG A 25 11.71 -1.53 11.87
CA ARG A 25 12.28 -2.45 12.86
C ARG A 25 12.24 -3.90 12.39
N ALA A 26 11.12 -4.34 11.80
CA ALA A 26 10.96 -5.70 11.30
C ALA A 26 11.92 -5.99 10.13
N HIS A 27 11.98 -5.10 9.14
CA HIS A 27 12.88 -5.20 8.00
C HIS A 27 14.34 -5.20 8.43
N LYS A 28 14.75 -4.36 9.40
CA LYS A 28 16.11 -4.40 9.98
C LYS A 28 16.44 -5.77 10.57
N ARG A 29 15.46 -6.45 11.18
CA ARG A 29 15.65 -7.79 11.76
C ARG A 29 15.66 -8.88 10.69
N TRP A 30 14.86 -8.75 9.65
CA TRP A 30 14.76 -9.70 8.55
C TRP A 30 14.57 -9.00 7.20
N PRO A 31 15.67 -8.58 6.54
CA PRO A 31 15.60 -7.81 5.29
C PRO A 31 15.06 -8.60 4.10
N GLY A 32 15.25 -9.93 4.09
CA GLY A 32 14.81 -10.80 3.00
C GLY A 32 13.36 -11.30 3.14
N GLY A 33 12.58 -10.76 4.08
CA GLY A 33 11.17 -11.10 4.26
C GLY A 33 10.27 -10.39 3.26
N ILE A 34 9.14 -11.01 2.93
CA ILE A 34 8.05 -10.34 2.22
C ILE A 34 7.12 -9.75 3.28
N TYR A 35 6.85 -8.45 3.19
CA TYR A 35 5.94 -7.77 4.09
C TYR A 35 4.81 -7.19 3.25
N ALA A 36 3.56 -7.52 3.56
CA ALA A 36 2.37 -6.99 2.93
C ALA A 36 1.59 -6.16 3.96
N LEU A 37 1.48 -4.86 3.72
CA LEU A 37 0.86 -3.91 4.64
C LEU A 37 -0.41 -3.38 3.99
N TRP A 38 -1.56 -3.72 4.55
CA TRP A 38 -2.83 -3.15 4.10
C TRP A 38 -3.03 -1.77 4.70
N TYR A 39 -3.65 -0.87 3.93
CA TYR A 39 -4.06 0.44 4.44
C TYR A 39 -5.34 0.97 3.76
N PRO A 40 -6.17 1.74 4.47
CA PRO A 40 -7.41 2.31 3.94
C PRO A 40 -7.17 3.69 3.33
N ILE A 41 -7.83 3.98 2.21
CA ILE A 41 -7.86 5.31 1.60
C ILE A 41 -9.09 6.04 2.12
N LYS A 42 -8.97 6.62 3.33
CA LYS A 42 -9.97 7.51 3.96
C LYS A 42 -9.59 8.98 3.89
N ASP A 43 -8.28 9.25 3.93
CA ASP A 43 -7.69 10.58 3.81
C ASP A 43 -6.45 10.51 2.91
N ARG A 44 -6.54 11.11 1.72
CA ARG A 44 -5.44 11.12 0.74
C ARG A 44 -4.21 11.87 1.24
N LYS A 45 -4.36 12.84 2.16
CA LYS A 45 -3.21 13.52 2.77
C LYS A 45 -2.42 12.57 3.66
N ALA A 46 -3.12 11.74 4.45
CA ALA A 46 -2.49 10.70 5.25
C ALA A 46 -1.74 9.69 4.37
N ILE A 47 -2.32 9.28 3.24
CA ILE A 47 -1.66 8.36 2.29
C ILE A 47 -0.41 8.98 1.67
N ILE A 48 -0.46 10.26 1.26
CA ILE A 48 0.71 10.97 0.74
C ILE A 48 1.82 11.04 1.80
N ALA A 49 1.48 11.33 3.05
CA ALA A 49 2.43 11.36 4.16
C ALA A 49 3.04 9.98 4.44
N PHE A 50 2.20 8.94 4.46
CA PHE A 50 2.61 7.54 4.63
C PHE A 50 3.59 7.09 3.54
N ARG A 51 3.25 7.32 2.25
CA ARG A 51 4.12 7.05 1.10
C ARG A 51 5.45 7.78 1.21
N LYS A 52 5.43 9.06 1.62
CA LYS A 52 6.65 9.85 1.82
C LYS A 52 7.54 9.25 2.92
N ALA A 53 6.96 8.87 4.05
CA ALA A 53 7.68 8.24 5.15
C ALA A 53 8.32 6.91 4.74
N LEU A 54 7.59 6.08 3.96
CA LEU A 54 8.11 4.85 3.40
C LEU A 54 9.29 5.09 2.44
N LYS A 55 9.18 6.06 1.54
CA LYS A 55 10.30 6.46 0.64
C LYS A 55 11.53 6.90 1.43
N GLN A 56 11.33 7.60 2.55
CA GLN A 56 12.40 8.08 3.42
C GLN A 56 12.98 7.01 4.35
N SER A 57 12.34 5.84 4.46
CA SER A 57 12.79 4.74 5.33
C SER A 57 14.09 4.08 4.87
N GLY A 58 14.46 4.23 3.60
CA GLY A 58 15.61 3.55 2.99
C GLY A 58 15.39 2.06 2.72
N ILE A 59 14.17 1.53 2.90
CA ILE A 59 13.83 0.15 2.54
C ILE A 59 13.72 0.06 1.01
N PRO A 60 14.46 -0.84 0.34
CA PRO A 60 14.36 -1.03 -1.10
C PRO A 60 13.16 -1.91 -1.47
N LYS A 61 12.87 -1.99 -2.78
CA LYS A 61 11.86 -2.89 -3.37
C LYS A 61 10.49 -2.75 -2.70
N LEU A 62 9.99 -1.52 -2.67
CA LEU A 62 8.67 -1.17 -2.17
C LEU A 62 7.71 -0.99 -3.34
N LEU A 63 6.83 -1.97 -3.55
CA LEU A 63 5.73 -1.86 -4.51
C LEU A 63 4.46 -1.46 -3.77
N ASP A 64 3.87 -0.35 -4.17
CA ASP A 64 2.62 0.13 -3.64
C ASP A 64 1.48 -0.07 -4.65
N ILE A 65 0.39 -0.65 -4.17
CA ILE A 65 -0.75 -1.08 -4.97
C ILE A 65 -1.97 -0.37 -4.41
N GLU A 66 -2.56 0.58 -5.13
CA GLU A 66 -3.81 1.22 -4.70
C GLU A 66 -4.99 0.78 -5.57
N PHE A 67 -6.16 0.72 -4.94
CA PHE A 67 -7.42 0.46 -5.61
C PHE A 67 -8.54 1.28 -4.96
N GLU A 68 -8.99 2.30 -5.67
CA GLU A 68 -10.13 3.14 -5.33
C GLU A 68 -11.37 2.69 -6.10
N ILE A 69 -12.52 2.64 -5.41
CA ILE A 69 -13.80 2.19 -5.97
C ILE A 69 -14.74 3.36 -6.27
N ARG A 70 -14.43 4.57 -5.81
CA ARG A 70 -15.25 5.78 -5.93
C ARG A 70 -14.39 7.06 -5.81
N PRO A 71 -14.94 8.23 -6.18
CA PRO A 71 -14.27 9.51 -5.97
C PRO A 71 -14.14 9.85 -4.48
N ALA A 72 -13.28 10.83 -4.18
CA ALA A 72 -13.19 11.43 -2.85
C ALA A 72 -14.56 11.91 -2.34
N SER A 73 -14.97 11.46 -1.17
CA SER A 73 -16.14 12.02 -0.48
C SER A 73 -15.76 13.22 0.38
N SER A 74 -16.74 14.11 0.61
CA SER A 74 -16.59 15.25 1.54
C SER A 74 -16.55 14.80 3.01
N GLU A 75 -17.16 13.66 3.32
CA GLU A 75 -17.11 13.02 4.63
C GLU A 75 -16.09 11.88 4.63
N PRO A 76 -15.44 11.56 5.76
CA PRO A 76 -14.53 10.42 5.84
C PRO A 76 -15.24 9.11 5.49
N SER A 77 -14.87 8.53 4.35
CA SER A 77 -15.41 7.26 3.87
C SER A 77 -14.26 6.38 3.36
N LEU A 78 -14.48 5.08 3.30
CA LEU A 78 -13.51 4.17 2.70
C LEU A 78 -13.66 4.24 1.17
N ASP A 79 -12.95 5.15 0.53
CA ASP A 79 -12.99 5.35 -0.92
C ASP A 79 -12.23 4.24 -1.68
N GLY A 80 -11.33 3.57 -0.98
CA GLY A 80 -10.46 2.52 -1.50
C GLY A 80 -9.52 1.97 -0.43
N SER A 81 -8.57 1.17 -0.87
CA SER A 81 -7.48 0.67 -0.04
C SER A 81 -6.21 0.52 -0.86
N GLY A 82 -5.09 0.35 -0.19
CA GLY A 82 -3.88 -0.12 -0.81
C GLY A 82 -3.20 -1.25 -0.06
N LEU A 83 -2.23 -1.85 -0.73
CA LEU A 83 -1.35 -2.88 -0.21
C LEU A 83 0.08 -2.52 -0.58
N LEU A 84 0.88 -2.14 0.41
CA LEU A 84 2.33 -1.98 0.23
C LEU A 84 3.00 -3.34 0.39
N VAL A 85 3.77 -3.75 -0.60
CA VAL A 85 4.54 -4.99 -0.59
C VAL A 85 6.03 -4.70 -0.65
N VAL A 86 6.75 -5.14 0.39
CA VAL A 86 8.21 -5.14 0.45
C VAL A 86 8.74 -6.46 -0.11
N ASN A 87 9.78 -6.40 -0.93
CA ASN A 87 10.35 -7.57 -1.63
C ASN A 87 9.27 -8.39 -2.36
N PRO A 88 8.43 -7.77 -3.21
CA PRO A 88 7.36 -8.49 -3.89
C PRO A 88 7.93 -9.63 -4.75
N PRO A 89 7.21 -10.76 -4.86
CA PRO A 89 7.53 -11.80 -5.85
C PRO A 89 7.59 -11.20 -7.26
N PHE A 90 8.56 -11.64 -8.07
CA PHE A 90 8.81 -11.03 -9.39
C PHE A 90 7.61 -11.09 -10.36
N THR A 91 6.71 -12.06 -10.19
CA THR A 91 5.50 -12.18 -11.03
C THR A 91 4.38 -11.24 -10.61
N LEU A 92 4.39 -10.74 -9.37
CA LEU A 92 3.26 -10.04 -8.77
C LEU A 92 2.86 -8.79 -9.56
N GLU A 93 3.83 -7.97 -9.99
CA GLU A 93 3.53 -6.77 -10.77
C GLU A 93 2.85 -7.11 -12.10
N GLY A 94 3.37 -8.13 -12.82
CA GLY A 94 2.81 -8.56 -14.10
C GLY A 94 1.40 -9.14 -13.97
N GLU A 95 1.16 -9.94 -12.92
CA GLU A 95 -0.17 -10.45 -12.58
C GLU A 95 -1.14 -9.31 -12.27
N LEU A 96 -0.75 -8.35 -11.43
CA LEU A 96 -1.58 -7.21 -11.07
C LEU A 96 -1.89 -6.29 -12.25
N ARG A 97 -0.94 -6.09 -13.18
CA ARG A 97 -1.20 -5.34 -14.42
C ARG A 97 -2.30 -5.97 -15.28
N THR A 98 -2.49 -7.28 -15.18
CA THR A 98 -3.56 -8.00 -15.88
C THR A 98 -4.87 -7.95 -15.07
N LEU A 99 -4.79 -8.13 -13.75
CA LEU A 99 -5.95 -8.27 -12.88
C LEU A 99 -6.62 -6.94 -12.53
N LEU A 100 -5.85 -5.89 -12.19
CA LEU A 100 -6.40 -4.63 -11.70
C LEU A 100 -7.36 -3.94 -12.68
N PRO A 101 -7.12 -3.88 -14.01
CA PRO A 101 -8.11 -3.34 -14.94
C PRO A 101 -9.44 -4.12 -14.94
N ALA A 102 -9.36 -5.46 -14.88
CA ALA A 102 -10.54 -6.32 -14.87
C ALA A 102 -11.33 -6.16 -13.56
N LEU A 103 -10.63 -6.15 -12.42
CA LEU A 103 -11.22 -5.90 -11.10
C LEU A 103 -11.84 -4.51 -11.02
N HIS A 104 -11.16 -3.49 -11.52
CA HIS A 104 -11.63 -2.10 -11.50
C HIS A 104 -12.94 -1.94 -12.27
N ARG A 105 -13.05 -2.59 -13.44
CA ARG A 105 -14.30 -2.60 -14.21
C ARG A 105 -15.48 -3.22 -13.46
N LEU A 106 -15.23 -4.22 -12.61
CA LEU A 106 -16.26 -4.98 -11.90
C LEU A 106 -16.62 -4.39 -10.54
N LEU A 107 -15.64 -3.83 -9.83
CA LEU A 107 -15.77 -3.43 -8.42
C LEU A 107 -15.89 -1.92 -8.22
N ALA A 108 -15.60 -1.10 -9.23
CA ALA A 108 -15.84 0.34 -9.13
C ALA A 108 -17.34 0.61 -8.98
N VAL A 109 -17.71 1.31 -7.90
CA VAL A 109 -19.11 1.65 -7.57
C VAL A 109 -19.44 3.10 -7.88
N GLY A 110 -18.43 3.96 -8.03
CA GLY A 110 -18.57 5.35 -8.44
C GLY A 110 -17.46 5.74 -9.42
N ARG A 111 -17.71 6.72 -10.27
CA ARG A 111 -16.71 7.25 -11.22
C ARG A 111 -16.52 8.76 -11.02
N PRO A 112 -15.28 9.29 -11.12
CA PRO A 112 -14.03 8.56 -11.37
C PRO A 112 -13.60 7.64 -10.22
N ALA A 113 -12.89 6.57 -10.57
CA ALA A 113 -12.25 5.65 -9.65
C ALA A 113 -10.92 5.24 -10.27
N HIS A 114 -9.93 4.89 -9.46
CA HIS A 114 -8.55 4.71 -9.91
C HIS A 114 -7.92 3.47 -9.31
N TRP A 115 -6.89 2.95 -9.97
CA TRP A 115 -5.97 1.99 -9.40
C TRP A 115 -4.55 2.39 -9.82
N SER A 116 -3.56 2.05 -9.00
CA SER A 116 -2.18 2.38 -9.29
C SER A 116 -1.24 1.24 -8.87
N LEU A 117 -0.11 1.16 -9.56
CA LEU A 117 1.03 0.30 -9.22
C LEU A 117 2.27 1.21 -9.27
N GLU A 118 2.79 1.57 -8.11
CA GLU A 118 3.92 2.49 -7.98
C GLU A 118 5.07 1.83 -7.20
N TRP A 119 6.27 1.86 -7.78
CA TRP A 119 7.48 1.54 -7.02
C TRP A 119 7.88 2.77 -6.21
N LEU A 120 7.71 2.70 -4.89
CA LEU A 120 8.15 3.78 -3.99
C LEU A 120 9.68 3.77 -3.83
N ALA A 121 10.30 2.60 -3.92
CA ALA A 121 11.74 2.42 -3.92
C ALA A 121 12.13 1.25 -4.86
N GLY A 122 13.15 1.46 -5.68
CA GLY A 122 13.67 0.47 -6.63
C GLY A 122 14.59 -0.58 -6.00
N GLU A 123 15.38 -1.26 -6.82
CA GLU A 123 16.29 -2.33 -6.36
C GLU A 123 17.51 -1.84 -5.58
N GLN A 124 17.86 -0.56 -5.67
CA GLN A 124 18.95 0.07 -4.94
C GLN A 124 18.37 1.19 -4.05
N ALA A 125 18.68 1.11 -2.76
CA ALA A 125 18.46 2.19 -1.79
C ALA A 125 19.66 3.12 -1.76
#